data_AF-A0A381V6I1-F1
#
_entry.id   AF-A0A381V6I1-F1
#
_cell.length_a   1.000
_cell.length_b   1.000
_cell.length_c   1.000
_cell.angle_alpha   90.00
_cell.angle_beta   90.00
_cell.angle_gamma   90.00
#
_symmetry.space_group_name_H-M   'P 1'
#
loop_
_entity.id
_entity.type
_entity.pdbx_description
1 polymer ?
#
loop_
_entity_poly.entity_id
_entity_poly.type
_entity_poly.pdbx_seq_one_letter_code
_entity_poly.pdbx_strand_id
1 'polypeptide(L)'
;MNKLLIIAMTASLSMLSYADHHGKKPKMDKKEHVKKMREKGVKRGMWKSEDCKKVSDAAGMYLYVSGELAGKSKKEREEGKVKEADKTFEGAWALASMASFHAESFEAFCKK
;
A
#
# COMPACT_ATOMS: atom_id res chain seq x y z
N MET A 1 -17.45 35.98 -6.71
CA MET A 1 -17.30 34.52 -6.56
C MET A 1 -15.87 34.13 -6.91
N ASN A 2 -15.06 33.79 -5.91
CA ASN A 2 -13.63 33.51 -6.09
C ASN A 2 -13.41 32.27 -6.96
N LYS A 3 -12.71 32.42 -8.08
CA LYS A 3 -12.36 31.32 -8.99
C LYS A 3 -11.61 30.18 -8.27
N LEU A 4 -10.91 30.48 -7.17
CA LEU A 4 -10.28 29.48 -6.30
C LEU A 4 -11.28 28.53 -5.62
N LEU A 5 -12.47 29.00 -5.25
CA LEU A 5 -13.49 28.16 -4.60
C LEU A 5 -14.11 27.15 -5.57
N ILE A 6 -14.13 27.48 -6.87
CA ILE A 6 -14.68 26.59 -7.91
C ILE A 6 -13.69 25.44 -8.19
N ILE A 7 -12.38 25.70 -8.16
CA ILE A 7 -11.33 24.69 -8.40
C ILE A 7 -11.21 23.70 -7.22
N ALA A 8 -11.44 24.15 -5.99
CA ALA A 8 -11.39 23.29 -4.82
C ALA A 8 -12.57 22.28 -4.76
N MET A 9 -13.73 22.64 -5.32
CA MET A 9 -14.93 21.79 -5.33
C MET A 9 -14.88 20.68 -6.39
N THR A 10 -14.08 20.82 -7.44
CA THR A 10 -13.99 19.81 -8.51
C THR A 10 -12.99 18.70 -8.20
N ALA A 11 -11.98 18.96 -7.36
CA ALA A 11 -10.98 17.96 -6.97
C ALA A 11 -11.53 16.90 -5.98
N SER A 12 -12.55 17.24 -5.20
CA SER A 12 -13.17 16.34 -4.22
C SER A 12 -14.15 15.34 -4.85
N LEU A 13 -14.74 15.65 -6.01
CA LEU A 13 -15.72 14.77 -6.66
C LEU A 13 -15.07 13.54 -7.33
N SER A 14 -13.78 13.61 -7.70
CA SER A 14 -13.03 12.49 -8.27
C SER A 14 -12.78 11.34 -7.28
N MET A 15 -12.88 11.58 -5.96
CA MET A 15 -12.64 10.53 -4.94
C MET A 15 -13.89 9.69 -4.63
N LEU A 16 -15.09 10.11 -5.05
CA LEU A 16 -16.33 9.34 -4.81
C LEU A 16 -16.56 8.22 -5.83
N SER A 17 -15.82 8.18 -6.93
CA SER A 17 -15.97 7.10 -7.94
C SER A 17 -15.17 5.84 -7.62
N TYR A 18 -14.36 5.82 -6.56
CA TYR A 18 -13.64 4.61 -6.13
C TYR A 18 -14.40 3.79 -5.08
N ALA A 19 -15.50 4.32 -4.54
CA ALA A 19 -16.44 3.58 -3.70
C ALA A 19 -17.66 3.20 -4.55
N ASP A 20 -17.90 1.90 -4.71
CA ASP A 20 -19.09 1.30 -5.31
C ASP A 20 -19.33 1.49 -6.82
N HIS A 21 -18.45 0.92 -7.65
CA HIS A 21 -18.88 0.36 -8.93
C HIS A 21 -19.21 -1.14 -8.80
N HIS A 22 -20.15 -1.47 -7.92
CA HIS A 22 -20.84 -2.77 -7.92
C HIS A 22 -21.88 -2.81 -9.04
N GLY A 23 -21.43 -2.66 -10.28
CA GLY A 23 -22.23 -3.05 -11.44
C GLY A 23 -22.67 -4.51 -11.24
N LYS A 24 -23.98 -4.77 -11.29
CA LYS A 24 -24.56 -6.11 -11.15
C LYS A 24 -23.89 -7.05 -12.15
N LYS A 25 -22.89 -7.80 -11.70
CA LYS A 25 -22.28 -8.86 -12.49
C LYS A 25 -23.35 -9.94 -12.69
N PRO A 26 -23.46 -10.55 -13.88
CA PRO A 26 -24.36 -11.68 -14.08
C PRO A 26 -24.09 -12.71 -12.97
N LYS A 27 -25.15 -13.27 -12.38
CA LYS A 27 -25.05 -14.28 -11.32
C LYS A 27 -24.38 -15.52 -11.91
N MET A 28 -23.05 -15.54 -11.87
CA MET A 28 -22.25 -16.71 -12.21
C MET A 28 -22.62 -17.81 -11.21
N ASP A 29 -22.85 -19.01 -11.71
CA ASP A 29 -23.15 -20.15 -10.84
C ASP A 29 -22.06 -20.28 -9.76
N LYS A 30 -22.48 -20.50 -8.50
CA LYS A 30 -21.58 -20.51 -7.34
C LYS A 30 -20.51 -21.60 -7.49
N LYS A 31 -20.80 -22.73 -8.15
CA LYS A 31 -19.80 -23.76 -8.44
C LYS A 31 -18.86 -23.32 -9.55
N GLU A 32 -19.35 -22.66 -10.59
CA GLU A 32 -18.50 -22.11 -11.66
C GLU A 32 -17.55 -21.04 -11.13
N HIS A 33 -18.00 -20.18 -10.21
CA HIS A 33 -17.17 -19.15 -9.57
C HIS A 33 -16.09 -19.75 -8.68
N VAL A 34 -16.44 -20.73 -7.84
CA VAL A 34 -15.47 -21.43 -7.01
C VAL A 34 -14.48 -22.23 -7.87
N LYS A 35 -14.92 -22.85 -8.97
CA LYS A 35 -14.06 -23.56 -9.91
C LYS A 35 -13.06 -22.61 -10.58
N LYS A 36 -13.52 -21.45 -11.08
CA LYS A 36 -12.68 -20.44 -11.72
C LYS A 36 -11.69 -19.78 -10.74
N MET A 37 -12.08 -19.58 -9.48
CA MET A 37 -11.18 -19.11 -8.42
C MET A 37 -10.13 -20.16 -8.03
N ARG A 38 -10.53 -21.44 -7.98
CA ARG A 38 -9.64 -22.57 -7.72
C ARG A 38 -8.66 -22.83 -8.88
N GLU A 39 -9.10 -22.68 -10.12
CA GLU A 39 -8.26 -22.71 -11.34
C GLU A 39 -7.27 -21.54 -11.39
N LYS A 40 -7.65 -20.37 -10.85
CA LYS A 40 -6.75 -19.23 -10.62
C LYS A 40 -5.88 -19.36 -9.36
N GLY A 41 -5.86 -20.53 -8.71
CA GLY A 41 -5.00 -20.82 -7.57
C GLY A 41 -5.38 -20.11 -6.26
N VAL A 42 -6.52 -19.41 -6.20
CA VAL A 42 -6.97 -18.70 -5.00
C VAL A 42 -7.64 -19.68 -4.05
N LYS A 43 -6.91 -20.13 -3.02
CA LYS A 43 -7.54 -20.84 -1.89
C LYS A 43 -8.47 -19.88 -1.15
N ARG A 44 -9.54 -20.40 -0.55
CA ARG A 44 -10.53 -19.58 0.18
C ARG A 44 -9.85 -18.80 1.30
N GLY A 45 -9.99 -17.47 1.30
CA GLY A 45 -9.37 -16.57 2.28
C GLY A 45 -7.98 -16.06 1.89
N MET A 46 -7.37 -16.57 0.82
CA MET A 46 -6.09 -16.07 0.32
C MET A 46 -6.28 -15.02 -0.77
N TRP A 47 -5.29 -14.16 -0.94
CA TRP A 47 -5.20 -13.25 -2.08
C TRP A 47 -4.68 -13.97 -3.34
N LYS A 48 -4.89 -13.32 -4.48
CA LYS A 48 -4.32 -13.76 -5.76
C LYS A 48 -2.80 -13.57 -5.74
N SER A 49 -2.09 -14.43 -6.45
CA SER A 49 -0.63 -14.36 -6.53
C SER A 49 -0.12 -13.00 -7.02
N GLU A 50 -0.81 -12.35 -7.96
CA GLU A 50 -0.42 -11.02 -8.45
C GLU A 50 -0.55 -9.94 -7.37
N ASP A 51 -1.57 -10.03 -6.51
CA ASP A 51 -1.77 -9.08 -5.42
C ASP A 51 -0.76 -9.34 -4.29
N CYS A 52 -0.45 -10.60 -4.02
CA CYS A 52 0.63 -10.99 -3.11
C CYS A 52 2.00 -10.47 -3.56
N LYS A 53 2.28 -10.52 -4.87
CA LYS A 53 3.52 -9.95 -5.42
C LYS A 53 3.60 -8.44 -5.16
N LYS A 54 2.52 -7.70 -5.42
CA LYS A 54 2.49 -6.23 -5.18
C LYS A 54 2.75 -5.89 -3.72
N VAL A 55 2.19 -6.66 -2.79
CA VAL A 55 2.39 -6.45 -1.34
C VAL A 55 3.85 -6.67 -0.97
N SER A 56 4.46 -7.75 -1.46
CA SER A 56 5.87 -8.04 -1.23
C SER A 56 6.79 -7.00 -1.87
N ASP A 57 6.49 -6.55 -3.11
CA ASP A 57 7.26 -5.50 -3.79
C ASP A 57 7.19 -4.18 -3.00
N ALA A 58 6.00 -3.80 -2.52
CA ALA A 58 5.80 -2.60 -1.72
C ALA A 58 6.57 -2.67 -0.38
N ALA A 59 6.54 -3.82 0.31
CA ALA A 59 7.33 -4.04 1.52
C ALA A 59 8.83 -3.81 1.26
N GLY A 60 9.36 -4.39 0.17
CA GLY A 60 10.75 -4.21 -0.23
C GLY A 60 11.10 -2.75 -0.56
N MET A 61 10.23 -2.05 -1.29
CA MET A 61 10.42 -0.63 -1.62
C MET A 61 10.48 0.24 -0.36
N TYR A 62 9.51 0.08 0.55
CA TYR A 62 9.49 0.85 1.80
C TYR A 62 10.72 0.59 2.65
N LEU A 63 11.16 -0.67 2.75
CA LEU A 63 12.35 -1.04 3.51
C LEU A 63 13.63 -0.45 2.88
N TYR A 64 13.75 -0.47 1.55
CA TYR A 64 14.88 0.13 0.85
C TYR A 64 14.99 1.64 1.14
N VAL A 65 13.90 2.38 0.95
CA VAL A 65 13.89 3.84 1.17
C VAL A 65 14.10 4.17 2.66
N SER A 66 13.57 3.34 3.56
CA SER A 66 13.84 3.46 5.00
C SER A 66 15.34 3.39 5.30
N GLY A 67 16.05 2.41 4.70
CA GLY A 67 17.50 2.26 4.85
C GLY A 67 18.28 3.49 4.37
N GLU A 68 17.92 4.04 3.21
CA GLU A 68 18.53 5.26 2.67
C GLU A 68 18.34 6.46 3.61
N LEU A 69 17.14 6.65 4.16
CA LEU A 69 16.87 7.71 5.13
C LEU A 69 17.60 7.50 6.45
N ALA A 70 17.69 6.26 6.94
CA ALA A 70 18.46 5.96 8.15
C ALA A 70 19.96 6.29 7.94
N GLY A 71 20.51 5.96 6.77
CA GLY A 71 21.87 6.32 6.39
C GLY A 71 22.08 7.84 6.31
N LYS A 72 21.10 8.57 5.75
CA LYS A 72 21.12 10.05 5.70
C LYS A 72 21.07 10.67 7.10
N SER A 73 20.17 10.19 7.95
CA SER A 73 20.05 10.65 9.34
C SER A 73 21.37 10.46 10.10
N LYS A 74 22.05 9.31 9.92
CA LYS A 74 23.38 9.08 10.50
C LYS A 74 24.39 10.15 10.10
N LYS A 75 24.47 10.47 8.80
CA LYS A 75 25.35 11.54 8.29
C LYS A 75 25.01 12.91 8.89
N GLU A 76 23.71 13.24 8.99
CA GLU A 76 23.25 14.48 9.61
C GLU A 76 23.66 14.58 11.09
N ARG A 77 23.62 13.48 11.85
CA ARG A 77 24.12 13.44 13.24
C ARG A 77 25.63 13.67 13.31
N GLU A 78 26.39 13.03 12.43
CA GLU A 78 27.86 13.20 12.33
C GLU A 78 28.24 14.66 11.99
N GLU A 79 27.39 15.37 11.25
CA GLU A 79 27.55 16.80 10.93
C GLU A 79 27.01 17.76 12.02
N GLY A 80 26.50 17.23 13.14
CA GLY A 80 25.94 18.04 14.23
C GLY A 80 24.53 18.61 13.98
N LYS A 81 23.86 18.20 12.90
CA LYS A 81 22.51 18.63 12.51
C LYS A 81 21.43 17.77 13.17
N VAL A 82 21.37 17.85 14.51
CA VAL A 82 20.57 16.90 15.32
C VAL A 82 19.08 16.94 14.99
N LYS A 83 18.48 18.13 14.82
CA LYS A 83 17.04 18.27 14.55
C LYS A 83 16.67 17.71 13.18
N GLU A 84 17.50 17.96 12.17
CA GLU A 84 17.34 17.41 10.83
C GLU A 84 17.48 15.89 10.84
N ALA A 85 18.48 15.39 11.56
CA ALA A 85 18.70 13.95 11.72
C ALA A 85 17.50 13.26 12.38
N ASP A 86 16.92 13.85 13.42
CA ASP A 86 15.74 13.31 14.10
C ASP A 86 14.55 13.23 13.13
N LYS A 87 14.27 14.31 12.40
CA LYS A 87 13.19 14.35 11.39
C LYS A 87 13.42 13.35 10.25
N THR A 88 14.66 13.21 9.78
CA THR A 88 15.00 12.23 8.74
C THR A 88 14.80 10.80 9.27
N PHE A 89 15.17 10.54 10.53
CA PHE A 89 15.00 9.23 11.15
C PHE A 89 13.53 8.88 11.39
N GLU A 90 12.69 9.85 11.76
CA GLU A 90 11.23 9.65 11.84
C GLU A 90 10.65 9.17 10.51
N GLY A 91 11.11 9.74 9.39
CA GLY A 91 10.75 9.28 8.05
C GLY A 91 11.23 7.84 7.77
N ALA A 92 12.48 7.53 8.17
CA ALA A 92 13.01 6.18 8.06
C ALA A 92 12.16 5.16 8.84
N TRP A 93 11.80 5.50 10.09
CA TRP A 93 10.99 4.66 10.96
C TRP A 93 9.57 4.44 10.42
N ALA A 94 8.93 5.50 9.92
CA ALA A 94 7.59 5.41 9.32
C ALA A 94 7.58 4.43 8.13
N LEU A 95 8.58 4.50 7.25
CA LEU A 95 8.69 3.59 6.11
C LEU A 95 9.02 2.16 6.53
N ALA A 96 9.89 1.95 7.53
CA ALA A 96 10.13 0.62 8.09
C ALA A 96 8.84 0.00 8.66
N SER A 97 8.04 0.80 9.35
CA SER A 97 6.75 0.38 9.89
C SER A 97 5.77 -0.03 8.78
N MET A 98 5.69 0.76 7.70
CA MET A 98 4.89 0.42 6.52
C MET A 98 5.35 -0.88 5.86
N ALA A 99 6.66 -1.12 5.78
CA ALA A 99 7.20 -2.39 5.28
C ALA A 99 6.76 -3.57 6.16
N SER A 100 6.79 -3.41 7.49
CA SER A 100 6.31 -4.43 8.45
C SER A 100 4.84 -4.77 8.24
N PHE A 101 3.97 -3.76 8.13
CA PHE A 101 2.54 -3.99 7.91
C PHE A 101 2.23 -4.71 6.59
N HIS A 102 3.04 -4.46 5.54
CA HIS A 102 2.92 -5.20 4.29
C HIS A 102 3.41 -6.65 4.45
N ALA A 103 4.49 -6.89 5.19
CA ALA A 103 4.96 -8.23 5.49
C ALA A 103 3.91 -9.04 6.31
N GLU A 104 3.28 -8.42 7.30
CA GLU A 104 2.18 -9.01 8.08
C GLU A 104 0.97 -9.32 7.19
N SER A 105 0.62 -8.41 6.28
CA SER A 105 -0.45 -8.64 5.30
C SER A 105 -0.13 -9.82 4.37
N PHE A 106 1.13 -9.94 3.93
CA PHE A 106 1.58 -11.07 3.13
C PHE A 106 1.48 -12.38 3.94
N GLU A 107 1.88 -12.39 5.20
CA GLU A 107 1.75 -13.56 6.05
C GLU A 107 0.28 -13.99 6.22
N ALA A 108 -0.62 -13.04 6.48
CA ALA A 108 -2.03 -13.31 6.69
C ALA A 108 -2.76 -13.82 5.43
N PHE A 109 -2.44 -13.27 4.25
CA PHE A 109 -3.25 -13.50 3.04
C PHE A 109 -2.55 -14.27 1.92
N CYS A 110 -1.23 -14.46 1.99
CA CYS A 110 -0.43 -15.00 0.89
C CYS A 110 0.41 -16.22 1.25
N LYS A 111 0.73 -16.43 2.53
CA LYS A 111 1.46 -17.60 3.01
C LYS A 111 0.55 -18.84 3.00
N LYS A 112 1.04 -19.94 2.43
CA LYS A 112 0.27 -21.19 2.20
C LYS A 112 0.28 -22.14 3.38
#